data_AF-A0AA91EV66-F1
#
_entry.id   AF-A0AA91EV66-F1
#
_cell.length_a   1.000
_cell.length_b   1.000
_cell.length_c   1.000
_cell.angle_alpha   90.00
_cell.angle_beta   90.00
_cell.angle_gamma   90.00
#
_symmetry.space_group_name_H-M   'P 1'
#
loop_
_entity.id
_entity.type
_entity.pdbx_description
1 polymer ?
#
loop_
_entity_poly.entity_id
_entity_poly.type
_entity_poly.pdbx_seq_one_letter_code
_entity_poly.pdbx_strand_id
1 'polypeptide(L)'
;MNDAPTRVNRALTPHESALLRRLALEIAANGIGCDIETTAAAIAKLTDAGRVSLHADPLTARITVGGRTLVEARRDWLQFRAALEDWGSGAVL
;
A
#
# COMPACT_ATOMS: atom_id res chain seq x y z
N MET A 1 13.93 14.43 27.33
CA MET A 1 12.76 13.57 27.07
C MET A 1 12.28 13.88 25.68
N ASN A 2 12.56 12.99 24.72
CA ASN A 2 11.98 13.11 23.37
C ASN A 2 10.57 12.55 23.44
N ASP A 3 9.57 13.41 23.55
CA ASP A 3 8.20 13.09 23.17
C ASP A 3 8.18 12.90 21.64
N ALA A 4 8.65 11.75 21.17
CA ALA A 4 8.18 11.26 19.89
C ALA A 4 6.67 11.07 20.10
N PRO A 5 5.80 11.81 19.38
CA PRO A 5 4.36 11.65 19.55
C PRO A 5 4.09 10.18 19.38
N THR A 6 3.51 9.55 20.40
CA THR A 6 3.15 8.13 20.44
C THR A 6 2.60 7.78 19.08
N ARG A 7 3.44 7.21 18.19
CA ARG A 7 3.04 6.88 16.83
C ARG A 7 2.12 5.70 17.03
N VAL A 8 0.84 6.01 17.21
CA VAL A 8 -0.20 5.05 17.52
C VAL A 8 -0.08 3.98 16.46
N ASN A 9 0.08 2.73 16.89
CA ASN A 9 0.04 1.56 16.01
C ASN A 9 -1.37 1.43 15.45
N ARG A 10 -1.73 2.35 14.55
CA ARG A 10 -3.06 2.48 13.98
C ARG A 10 -3.16 1.58 12.77
N ALA A 11 -4.34 1.01 12.56
CA ALA A 11 -4.66 0.33 11.32
C ALA A 11 -4.50 1.29 10.12
N LEU A 12 -4.22 0.72 8.96
CA LEU A 12 -4.28 1.48 7.71
C LEU A 12 -5.74 1.83 7.42
N THR A 13 -5.97 3.05 6.93
CA THR A 13 -7.28 3.40 6.40
C THR A 13 -7.52 2.64 5.08
N PRO A 14 -8.79 2.56 4.62
CA PRO A 14 -9.08 1.99 3.30
C PRO A 14 -8.31 2.68 2.17
N HIS A 15 -8.22 4.01 2.20
CA HIS A 15 -7.49 4.81 1.21
C HIS A 15 -5.98 4.54 1.25
N GLU A 16 -5.37 4.44 2.44
CA GLU A 16 -3.95 4.11 2.56
C GLU A 16 -3.65 2.69 2.05
N SER A 17 -4.53 1.74 2.35
CA SER A 17 -4.41 0.37 1.86
C SER A 17 -4.56 0.30 0.35
N ALA A 18 -5.49 1.07 -0.22
CA ALA A 18 -5.71 1.15 -1.66
C ALA A 18 -4.51 1.79 -2.38
N LEU A 19 -3.97 2.90 -1.85
CA LEU A 19 -2.79 3.57 -2.41
C LEU A 19 -1.59 2.63 -2.41
N LEU A 20 -1.34 1.91 -1.30
CA LEU A 20 -0.22 0.99 -1.24
C LEU A 20 -0.38 -0.18 -2.23
N ARG A 21 -1.60 -0.71 -2.40
CA ARG A 21 -1.91 -1.74 -3.41
C ARG A 21 -1.70 -1.23 -4.84
N ARG A 22 -2.12 0.00 -5.12
CA ARG A 22 -1.89 0.67 -6.41
C ARG A 22 -0.40 0.81 -6.70
N LEU A 23 0.39 1.30 -5.74
CA LEU A 23 1.83 1.42 -5.89
C LEU A 23 2.49 0.06 -6.14
N ALA A 24 2.09 -0.99 -5.41
CA ALA A 24 2.60 -2.34 -5.62
C ALA A 24 2.30 -2.85 -7.04
N LEU A 25 1.10 -2.56 -7.56
CA LEU A 25 0.70 -2.92 -8.91
C LEU A 25 1.52 -2.18 -9.97
N GLU A 26 1.69 -0.87 -9.83
CA GLU A 26 2.49 -0.05 -10.75
C GLU A 26 3.97 -0.49 -10.74
N ILE A 27 4.55 -0.76 -9.56
CA ILE A 27 5.91 -1.27 -9.43
C ILE A 27 6.06 -2.64 -10.12
N ALA A 28 5.11 -3.55 -9.89
CA ALA A 28 5.15 -4.87 -10.51
C ALA A 28 5.00 -4.80 -12.04
N ALA A 29 4.09 -3.97 -12.55
CA ALA A 29 3.86 -3.80 -13.97
C ALA A 29 5.13 -3.25 -14.66
N ASN A 30 5.71 -2.20 -14.09
CA ASN A 30 6.96 -1.61 -14.59
C ASN A 30 8.14 -2.57 -14.50
N GLY A 31 8.23 -3.36 -13.42
CA GLY A 31 9.32 -4.31 -13.22
C GLY A 31 9.31 -5.50 -14.20
N ILE A 32 8.13 -5.91 -14.65
CA ILE A 32 7.96 -7.04 -15.57
C ILE A 32 7.85 -6.56 -17.04
N GLY A 33 7.55 -5.28 -17.25
CA GLY A 33 7.30 -4.72 -18.60
C GLY A 33 5.93 -5.11 -19.16
N CYS A 34 4.97 -5.43 -18.28
CA CYS A 34 3.61 -5.76 -18.65
C CYS A 34 2.67 -4.56 -18.43
N ASP A 35 1.51 -4.58 -19.09
CA ASP A 35 0.44 -3.65 -18.76
C ASP A 35 -0.12 -3.90 -17.34
N ILE A 36 -0.83 -2.89 -16.84
CA ILE A 36 -1.39 -2.88 -15.49
C ILE A 36 -2.46 -3.97 -15.33
N GLU A 37 -3.25 -4.25 -16.36
CA GLU A 37 -4.35 -5.23 -16.30
C GLU A 37 -3.83 -6.67 -16.14
N THR A 38 -2.84 -7.05 -16.95
CA THR A 38 -2.17 -8.35 -16.89
C THR A 38 -1.49 -8.52 -15.54
N THR A 39 -0.85 -7.47 -15.04
CA THR A 39 -0.20 -7.47 -13.73
C THR A 39 -1.22 -7.62 -12.61
N ALA A 40 -2.37 -6.94 -12.70
CA ALA A 40 -3.44 -7.04 -11.72
C ALA A 40 -4.01 -8.46 -11.65
N ALA A 41 -4.22 -9.10 -12.81
CA ALA A 41 -4.67 -10.49 -12.88
C ALA A 41 -3.64 -11.46 -12.24
N ALA A 42 -2.35 -11.23 -12.44
CA ALA A 42 -1.30 -12.05 -11.82
C ALA A 42 -1.25 -11.85 -10.29
N ILE A 43 -1.35 -10.61 -9.81
CA ILE A 43 -1.37 -10.31 -8.37
C ILE A 43 -2.64 -10.86 -7.70
N ALA A 44 -3.79 -10.84 -8.39
CA ALA A 44 -5.03 -11.45 -7.90
C ALA A 44 -4.85 -12.95 -7.64
N LYS A 45 -4.29 -13.69 -8.61
CA LYS A 45 -3.96 -15.13 -8.43
C LYS A 45 -3.02 -15.38 -7.24
N LEU A 46 -2.03 -14.51 -7.04
CA LEU A 46 -1.11 -14.61 -5.90
C LEU A 46 -1.79 -14.27 -4.58
N THR A 47 -2.79 -13.39 -4.59
CA THR A 47 -3.61 -13.04 -3.44
C THR A 47 -4.49 -14.22 -3.03
N ASP A 48 -5.17 -14.85 -3.99
CA ASP A 48 -6.01 -16.03 -3.77
C ASP A 48 -5.19 -17.22 -3.24
N ALA A 49 -3.93 -17.33 -3.67
CA ALA A 49 -2.97 -18.31 -3.16
C ALA A 49 -2.39 -17.95 -1.77
N GLY A 50 -2.85 -16.87 -1.12
CA GLY A 50 -2.37 -16.41 0.18
C GLY A 50 -0.91 -15.91 0.18
N ARG A 51 -0.36 -15.57 -0.99
CA ARG A 51 1.05 -15.16 -1.14
C ARG A 51 1.24 -13.65 -1.09
N VAL A 52 0.17 -12.87 -1.00
CA VAL A 52 0.21 -11.42 -0.84
C VAL A 52 -0.13 -11.08 0.61
N SER A 53 0.74 -10.32 1.27
CA SER A 53 0.49 -9.83 2.62
C SER A 53 0.67 -8.33 2.72
N LEU A 54 -0.22 -7.69 3.46
CA LEU A 54 -0.15 -6.29 3.83
C LEU A 54 0.24 -6.22 5.31
N HIS A 55 1.35 -5.57 5.61
CA HIS A 55 1.81 -5.38 6.97
C HIS A 55 2.01 -3.89 7.24
N ALA A 56 1.60 -3.44 8.42
CA ALA A 56 1.80 -2.08 8.86
C ALA A 56 2.24 -2.06 10.32
N ASP A 57 3.22 -1.21 10.58
CA ASP A 57 3.73 -0.88 11.90
C ASP A 57 3.60 0.65 12.11
N PRO A 58 4.02 1.20 13.26
CA PRO A 58 3.94 2.65 13.53
C PRO A 58 4.74 3.55 12.57
N LEU A 59 5.74 3.03 11.88
CA LEU A 59 6.67 3.78 11.04
C LEU A 59 6.45 3.51 9.56
N THR A 60 6.18 2.26 9.19
CA THR A 60 6.10 1.81 7.81
C THR A 60 4.87 0.95 7.53
N ALA A 61 4.47 0.92 6.27
CA ALA A 61 3.53 -0.04 5.73
C ALA A 61 4.09 -0.64 4.44
N ARG A 62 3.92 -1.94 4.26
CA ARG A 62 4.49 -2.69 3.15
C ARG A 62 3.54 -3.76 2.61
N ILE A 63 3.67 -4.01 1.31
CA ILE A 63 3.08 -5.18 0.65
C ILE A 63 4.20 -6.14 0.28
N THR A 64 4.05 -7.39 0.68
CA THR A 64 4.94 -8.47 0.26
C THR A 64 4.22 -9.45 -0.64
N VAL A 65 4.93 -9.99 -1.62
CA VAL A 65 4.44 -11.00 -2.55
C VAL A 65 5.44 -12.14 -2.59
N GLY A 66 5.00 -13.35 -2.23
CA GLY A 66 5.87 -14.53 -2.15
C GLY A 66 7.04 -14.36 -1.18
N GLY A 67 6.84 -13.58 -0.10
CA GLY A 67 7.88 -13.30 0.91
C GLY A 67 8.86 -12.18 0.54
N ARG A 68 8.68 -11.49 -0.59
CA ARG A 68 9.49 -10.32 -0.99
C ARG A 68 8.69 -9.04 -0.90
N THR A 69 9.25 -8.00 -0.30
CA THR A 69 8.64 -6.66 -0.27
C THR A 69 8.64 -6.06 -1.67
N LEU A 70 7.47 -5.74 -2.20
CA LEU A 70 7.33 -5.00 -3.46
C LEU A 70 7.33 -3.49 -3.24
N VAL A 71 6.65 -3.05 -2.18
CA VAL A 71 6.56 -1.63 -1.81
C VAL A 71 6.59 -1.51 -0.30
N GLU A 72 7.33 -0.50 0.16
CA GLU A 72 7.35 -0.04 1.54
C GLU A 72 7.27 1.47 1.54
N ALA A 73 6.38 2.02 2.37
CA ALA A 73 6.19 3.46 2.49
C ALA A 73 6.13 3.86 3.97
N ARG A 74 6.67 5.04 4.29
CA ARG A 74 6.49 5.61 5.63
C ARG A 74 5.02 5.94 5.87
N ARG A 75 4.53 5.70 7.10
CA ARG A 75 3.13 5.95 7.48
C ARG A 75 2.72 7.41 7.31
N ASP A 76 3.61 8.36 7.61
CA ASP A 76 3.36 9.79 7.44
C ASP A 76 3.13 10.17 5.98
N TRP A 77 4.01 9.71 5.10
CA TRP A 77 3.91 9.93 3.66
C TRP A 77 2.66 9.25 3.09
N LEU A 78 2.38 8.01 3.49
CA LEU A 78 1.23 7.27 2.99
C LEU A 78 -0.09 7.97 3.37
N GLN A 79 -0.19 8.47 4.61
CA GLN A 79 -1.34 9.22 5.07
C GLN A 79 -1.52 10.53 4.29
N PHE A 80 -0.44 11.30 4.15
CA PHE A 80 -0.45 12.55 3.40
C PHE A 80 -0.88 12.33 1.94
N ARG A 81 -0.30 11.32 1.27
CA ARG A 81 -0.61 11.02 -0.14
C ARG A 81 -2.02 10.48 -0.32
N ALA A 82 -2.48 9.61 0.57
CA ALA A 82 -3.85 9.10 0.52
C ALA A 82 -4.89 10.22 0.71
N ALA A 83 -4.58 11.25 1.50
CA ALA A 83 -5.46 12.42 1.67
C ALA A 83 -5.51 13.33 0.43
N LEU A 84 -4.48 13.30 -0.42
CA LEU A 84 -4.41 14.11 -1.65
C LEU A 84 -4.92 13.38 -2.90
N GLU A 85 -5.03 12.05 -2.86
CA GLU A 85 -5.62 11.32 -3.98
C GLU A 85 -7.12 11.59 -4.07
N ASP A 86 -7.59 11.84 -5.29
CA ASP A 86 -9.01 11.84 -5.58
C ASP A 86 -9.49 10.40 -5.72
N TRP A 87 -10.19 9.92 -4.71
CA TRP A 87 -10.77 8.58 -4.64
C TRP A 87 -12.14 8.46 -5.32
N GLY A 88 -12.65 9.56 -5.90
CA GLY A 88 -14.01 9.65 -6.40
C GLY A 88 -15.00 9.93 -5.28
N SER A 89 -15.45 11.18 -5.18
CA SER A 89 -16.61 11.68 -4.42
C SER A 89 -16.84 11.07 -3.02
N GLY A 90 -16.00 11.49 -2.08
CA GLY A 90 -16.23 11.36 -0.64
C GLY A 90 -15.41 12.36 0.17
N ALA A 91 -15.06 13.50 -0.43
CA ALA A 91 -14.34 14.58 0.25
C ALA A 91 -15.27 15.21 1.29
N VAL A 92 -15.23 14.68 2.51
CA VAL A 92 -15.69 15.40 3.70
C VAL A 92 -14.55 16.33 4.09
N LEU A 93 -14.75 17.62 3.83
CA LEU A 93 -14.09 18.69 4.57
C LEU A 93 -14.47 18.60 6.05
#